data_AF-A0A2K1R4F4-F1
#
_entry.id   AF-A0A2K1R4F4-F1
#
_cell.length_a   1.000
_cell.length_b   1.000
_cell.length_c   1.000
_cell.angle_alpha   90.00
_cell.angle_beta   90.00
_cell.angle_gamma   90.00
#
_symmetry.space_group_name_H-M   'P 1'
#
loop_
_entity.id
_entity.type
_entity.pdbx_description
1 polymer ?
#
loop_
_entity_poly.entity_id
_entity_poly.type
_entity_poly.pdbx_seq_one_letter_code
_entity_poly.pdbx_strand_id
1 'polypeptide(L)'
;RGANLAINMTTSPFAFSSSNIFTAMGCNNLALLNGIEPEIVGCTSTCGANNLTSNSSAEGKENSYCSGNNCCQTTIPSSLQVFNASLGTPEHPINDQGRNQCKAAFIVEEEWFRNNISSPEVVQYMQYVPVILRWLMYYGTDIPEGVTLILMQSIATPL
;
A
#
# COMPACT_ATOMS: atom_id res chain seq x y z
N ARG A 1 12.02 -8.35 -14.52
CA ARG A 1 10.91 -7.68 -15.27
C ARG A 1 9.84 -7.35 -14.25
N GLY A 2 9.71 -6.09 -13.85
CA GLY A 2 8.58 -5.66 -13.02
C GLY A 2 7.34 -5.56 -13.91
N ALA A 3 6.22 -6.13 -13.47
CA ALA A 3 4.93 -5.89 -14.10
C ALA A 3 4.35 -4.62 -13.45
N ASN A 4 4.04 -3.61 -14.26
CA ASN A 4 3.24 -2.49 -13.78
C ASN A 4 1.77 -2.91 -13.89
N LEU A 5 1.12 -3.11 -12.75
CA LEU A 5 -0.31 -3.43 -12.70
C LEU A 5 -1.06 -2.14 -12.37
N ALA A 6 -1.94 -1.73 -13.28
CA ALA A 6 -2.90 -0.67 -13.03
C ALA A 6 -4.28 -1.27 -12.78
N ILE A 7 -4.98 -0.78 -11.77
CA ILE A 7 -6.36 -1.13 -11.45
C ILE A 7 -7.20 0.13 -11.63
N ASN A 8 -8.30 0.03 -12.35
CA ASN A 8 -9.26 1.12 -12.53
C ASN A 8 -10.67 0.63 -12.20
N MET A 9 -11.24 1.18 -11.12
CA MET A 9 -12.57 0.88 -10.63
C MET A 9 -13.55 2.04 -10.81
N THR A 10 -13.23 3.09 -11.59
CA THR A 10 -14.06 4.30 -11.71
C THR A 10 -15.45 4.05 -12.29
N THR A 11 -15.63 2.97 -13.06
CA THR A 11 -16.95 2.55 -13.58
C THR A 11 -17.70 1.61 -12.64
N SER A 12 -17.11 1.27 -11.49
CA SER A 12 -17.72 0.45 -10.46
C SER A 12 -18.00 1.30 -9.22
N PRO A 13 -18.88 0.84 -8.34
CA PRO A 13 -19.13 1.56 -7.10
C PRO A 13 -18.08 1.25 -6.02
N PHE A 14 -16.91 0.69 -6.35
CA PHE A 14 -15.87 0.35 -5.38
C PHE A 14 -14.76 1.39 -5.35
N ALA A 15 -14.27 1.66 -4.14
CA ALA A 15 -13.08 2.45 -3.89
C ALA A 15 -12.23 1.77 -2.81
N PHE A 16 -10.94 2.08 -2.74
CA PHE A 16 -10.12 1.65 -1.61
C PHE A 16 -10.63 2.28 -0.31
N SER A 17 -10.76 1.46 0.73
CA SER A 17 -11.05 1.91 2.09
C SER A 17 -9.87 2.69 2.68
N SER A 18 -10.14 3.59 3.63
CA SER A 18 -9.11 4.26 4.43
C SER A 18 -8.33 3.33 5.35
N SER A 19 -8.77 2.08 5.51
CA SER A 19 -8.02 1.01 6.19
C SER A 19 -6.88 0.45 5.34
N ASN A 20 -6.72 0.91 4.10
CA ASN A 20 -5.56 0.57 3.29
C ASN A 20 -4.52 1.67 3.34
N ILE A 21 -3.27 1.26 3.15
CA ILE A 21 -2.12 2.13 3.10
C ILE A 21 -1.32 1.87 1.82
N PHE A 22 -0.82 2.93 1.19
CA PHE A 22 0.08 2.79 0.06
C PHE A 22 1.48 2.52 0.60
N THR A 23 2.05 1.38 0.23
CA THR A 23 3.34 0.90 0.70
C THR A 23 4.28 0.71 -0.47
N ALA A 24 5.54 1.12 -0.29
CA ALA A 24 6.60 0.86 -1.24
C ALA A 24 7.82 0.27 -0.55
N MET A 25 8.40 -0.75 -1.19
CA MET A 25 9.54 -1.52 -0.70
C MET A 25 10.76 -1.30 -1.60
N GLY A 26 11.95 -1.40 -1.01
CA GLY A 26 13.25 -1.30 -1.66
C GLY A 26 14.07 -0.09 -1.23
N CYS A 27 15.37 -0.17 -1.51
CA CYS A 27 16.38 0.87 -1.28
C CYS A 27 16.24 2.03 -2.28
N ASN A 28 16.48 3.27 -1.85
CA ASN A 28 16.41 4.47 -2.70
C ASN A 28 15.17 4.46 -3.59
N ASN A 29 13.99 4.21 -3.02
CA ASN A 29 12.76 4.09 -3.77
C ASN A 29 12.00 5.41 -3.72
N LEU A 30 11.50 5.87 -4.86
CA LEU A 30 10.48 6.92 -4.95
C LEU A 30 9.24 6.26 -5.53
N ALA A 31 8.19 6.16 -4.74
CA ALA A 31 6.93 5.57 -5.17
C ALA A 31 5.86 6.65 -5.26
N LEU A 32 5.21 6.75 -6.42
CA LEU A 32 4.15 7.72 -6.68
C LEU A 32 2.90 6.99 -7.16
N LEU A 33 1.75 7.41 -6.64
CA LEU A 33 0.46 7.10 -7.24
C LEU A 33 0.16 8.15 -8.32
N ASN A 34 -0.13 7.65 -9.52
CA ASN A 34 -0.43 8.42 -10.71
C ASN A 34 -1.93 8.45 -10.97
N GLY A 35 -2.38 9.46 -11.72
CA GLY A 35 -3.80 9.61 -12.07
C GLY A 35 -4.67 10.06 -10.89
N ILE A 36 -4.04 10.61 -9.86
CA ILE A 36 -4.68 11.31 -8.74
C ILE A 36 -4.36 12.79 -8.97
N GLU A 37 -5.31 13.56 -9.50
CA GLU A 37 -5.14 15.00 -9.70
C GLU A 37 -6.16 15.73 -8.83
N PRO A 38 -5.79 16.83 -8.15
CA PRO A 38 -4.49 17.53 -8.16
C PRO A 38 -3.47 17.00 -7.13
N GLU A 39 -3.78 15.91 -6.42
CA GLU A 39 -2.96 15.42 -5.30
C GLU A 39 -1.77 14.57 -5.74
N ILE A 40 -0.56 14.97 -5.34
CA ILE A 40 0.62 14.11 -5.46
C ILE A 40 0.67 13.22 -4.22
N VAL A 41 0.47 11.92 -4.42
CA VAL A 41 0.56 10.93 -3.34
C VAL A 41 1.74 10.02 -3.60
N GLY A 42 2.62 9.92 -2.62
CA GLY A 42 3.79 9.08 -2.72
C GLY A 42 4.66 9.14 -1.49
N CYS A 43 5.70 8.33 -1.49
CA CYS A 43 6.68 8.28 -0.43
C CYS A 43 8.06 7.90 -0.98
N THR A 44 9.08 8.18 -0.17
CA THR A 44 10.46 7.76 -0.47
C THR A 44 11.03 6.92 0.65
N SER A 45 11.88 5.96 0.30
CA SER A 45 12.69 5.18 1.23
C SER A 45 14.18 5.34 0.96
N THR A 46 14.97 5.28 2.02
CA THR A 46 16.43 5.35 2.00
C THR A 46 17.07 4.00 2.27
N CYS A 47 18.37 3.93 2.02
CA CYS A 47 19.21 2.78 2.32
C CYS A 47 19.79 2.89 3.74
N GLY A 48 19.13 2.26 4.72
CA GLY A 48 19.64 2.14 6.08
C GLY A 48 20.45 0.86 6.29
N ALA A 49 21.60 0.95 6.93
CA ALA A 49 22.33 -0.24 7.40
C ALA A 49 21.62 -0.80 8.64
N ASN A 50 20.72 -1.76 8.45
CA ASN A 50 20.33 -2.84 9.37
C ASN A 50 20.11 -2.50 10.87
N ASN A 51 20.02 -1.24 11.30
CA ASN A 51 19.79 -0.88 12.68
C ASN A 51 18.28 -0.90 12.93
N LEU A 52 17.77 -2.11 13.13
CA LEU A 52 16.58 -2.37 13.92
C LEU A 52 16.84 -1.93 15.37
N THR A 53 17.03 -0.64 15.59
CA THR A 53 17.02 -0.01 16.91
C THR A 53 16.45 1.40 16.80
N SER A 54 15.27 1.52 16.20
CA SER A 54 14.34 2.57 16.64
C SER A 54 13.85 2.18 18.04
N ASN A 55 14.69 2.41 19.05
CA ASN A 55 14.25 2.60 20.42
C ASN A 55 13.39 3.88 20.44
N SER A 56 12.14 3.76 20.01
CA SER A 56 11.05 4.61 20.45
C SER A 56 10.04 3.72 21.14
N SER A 57 10.49 3.11 22.24
CA SER A 57 9.59 2.64 23.30
C SER A 57 8.93 3.85 23.95
N ALA A 58 7.89 4.36 23.29
CA ALA A 58 6.80 5.06 23.92
C ALA A 58 5.56 4.22 23.61
N GLU A 59 5.26 3.32 24.55
CA GLU A 59 3.92 2.76 24.80
C GLU A 59 3.03 2.47 23.57
N GLY A 60 3.29 1.36 22.89
CA GLY A 60 2.38 0.84 21.86
C GLY A 60 3.12 -0.09 20.91
N LYS A 61 2.49 -1.19 20.49
CA LYS A 61 2.97 -2.06 19.40
C LYS A 61 2.90 -1.33 18.05
N GLU A 62 3.61 -0.22 17.87
CA GLU A 62 3.81 0.36 16.55
C GLU A 62 4.92 -0.41 15.85
N ASN A 63 4.55 -1.13 14.79
CA ASN A 63 5.50 -1.81 13.91
C ASN A 63 6.41 -0.77 13.24
N SER A 64 7.59 -0.56 13.82
CA SER A 64 8.64 0.34 13.32
C SER A 64 9.39 -0.17 12.08
N TYR A 65 8.88 -1.19 11.39
CA TYR A 65 9.59 -1.87 10.29
C TYR A 65 9.54 -1.10 8.97
N CYS A 66 8.56 -0.21 8.77
CA CYS A 66 8.42 0.62 7.56
C CYS A 66 8.61 2.12 7.84
N SER A 67 9.63 2.47 8.64
CA SER A 67 9.91 3.86 9.03
C SER A 67 10.87 4.60 8.09
N GLY A 68 10.80 4.33 6.77
CA GLY A 68 11.62 5.03 5.75
C GLY A 68 12.90 4.33 5.32
N ASN A 69 13.31 3.24 5.99
CA ASN A 69 14.47 2.43 5.58
C ASN A 69 14.01 1.18 4.82
N ASN A 70 14.42 1.05 3.55
CA ASN A 70 13.99 -0.02 2.62
C ASN A 70 12.46 -0.17 2.45
N CYS A 71 11.66 0.67 3.09
CA CYS A 71 10.21 0.67 3.03
C CYS A 71 9.73 2.09 3.34
N CYS A 72 8.67 2.52 2.67
CA CYS A 72 7.93 3.73 3.02
C CYS A 72 6.44 3.50 2.86
N GLN A 73 5.67 4.26 3.63
CA GLN A 73 4.22 4.21 3.65
C GLN A 73 3.63 5.61 3.60
N THR A 74 2.48 5.75 2.95
CA THR A 74 1.67 6.96 3.00
C THR A 74 0.19 6.57 2.94
N THR A 75 -0.64 7.40 3.56
CA THR A 75 -2.09 7.28 3.43
C THR A 75 -2.50 7.51 1.99
N ILE A 76 -3.59 6.86 1.59
CA ILE A 76 -4.23 7.07 0.29
C ILE A 76 -5.33 8.12 0.40
N PRO A 77 -5.65 8.84 -0.68
CA PRO A 77 -6.79 9.75 -0.70
C PRO A 77 -8.10 9.02 -0.45
N SER A 78 -9.06 9.74 0.14
CA SER A 78 -10.41 9.24 0.27
C SER A 78 -11.02 8.95 -1.11
N SER A 79 -11.77 7.86 -1.22
CA SER A 79 -12.47 7.48 -2.45
C SER A 79 -11.55 7.19 -3.64
N LEU A 80 -10.29 6.80 -3.40
CA LEU A 80 -9.38 6.35 -4.46
C LEU A 80 -9.97 5.12 -5.19
N GLN A 81 -10.25 5.25 -6.48
CA GLN A 81 -10.75 4.14 -7.33
C GLN A 81 -9.72 3.64 -8.34
N VAL A 82 -8.60 4.36 -8.49
CA VAL A 82 -7.53 4.03 -9.42
C VAL A 82 -6.27 3.72 -8.63
N PHE A 83 -5.66 2.58 -8.92
CA PHE A 83 -4.30 2.28 -8.50
C PHE A 83 -3.43 2.25 -9.75
N ASN A 84 -2.50 3.18 -9.84
CA ASN A 84 -1.47 3.21 -10.86
C ASN A 84 -0.20 3.74 -10.19
N ALA A 85 0.78 2.87 -9.94
CA ALA A 85 1.99 3.26 -9.24
C ALA A 85 3.18 3.33 -10.18
N SER A 86 4.05 4.31 -10.00
CA SER A 86 5.39 4.35 -10.61
C SER A 86 6.47 4.30 -9.53
N LEU A 87 7.53 3.57 -9.86
CA LEU A 87 8.72 3.43 -9.03
C LEU A 87 9.89 4.17 -9.72
N GLY A 88 10.60 4.96 -8.95
CA GLY A 88 11.74 5.74 -9.39
C GLY A 88 12.88 5.73 -8.38
N THR A 89 13.77 6.70 -8.54
CA THR A 89 14.87 6.96 -7.62
C THR A 89 14.67 8.37 -7.05
N PRO A 90 14.80 8.57 -5.72
CA PRO A 90 14.78 9.89 -5.11
C PRO A 90 15.86 10.81 -5.69
N GLU A 91 15.67 12.12 -5.56
CA GLU A 91 16.62 13.13 -6.07
C GLU A 91 18.02 13.00 -5.45
N HIS A 92 18.10 12.62 -4.18
CA HIS A 92 19.34 12.45 -3.42
C HIS A 92 19.48 11.01 -2.90
N PRO A 93 19.81 10.03 -3.77
CA PRO A 93 19.94 8.65 -3.37
C PRO A 93 21.18 8.42 -2.50
N ILE A 94 21.06 7.56 -1.48
CA ILE A 94 22.19 7.14 -0.65
C ILE A 94 22.96 6.05 -1.38
N ASN A 95 24.30 6.05 -1.33
CA ASN A 95 25.09 4.96 -1.92
C ASN A 95 24.71 3.61 -1.30
N ASP A 96 24.17 2.71 -2.10
CA ASP A 96 23.67 1.40 -1.70
C ASP A 96 24.73 0.29 -1.83
N GLN A 97 25.98 0.64 -2.18
CA GLN A 97 27.08 -0.28 -2.46
C GLN A 97 26.73 -1.35 -3.51
N GLY A 98 25.79 -1.07 -4.41
CA GLY A 98 25.36 -2.05 -5.41
C GLY A 98 24.39 -3.11 -4.86
N ARG A 99 23.73 -2.85 -3.72
CA ARG A 99 22.58 -3.64 -3.26
C ARG A 99 21.40 -3.46 -4.23
N ASN A 100 21.42 -4.23 -5.31
CA ASN A 100 20.31 -4.26 -6.26
C ASN A 100 19.12 -5.02 -5.66
N GLN A 101 18.28 -4.31 -4.89
CA GLN A 101 17.06 -4.86 -4.30
C GLN A 101 15.87 -4.63 -5.22
N CYS A 102 14.97 -5.61 -5.29
CA CYS A 102 13.70 -5.47 -5.99
C CYS A 102 12.87 -4.35 -5.33
N LYS A 103 12.44 -3.38 -6.14
CA LYS A 103 11.49 -2.34 -5.72
C LYS A 103 10.06 -2.80 -6.01
N ALA A 104 9.14 -2.51 -5.10
CA ALA A 104 7.72 -2.79 -5.26
C ALA A 104 6.89 -1.62 -4.69
N ALA A 105 5.70 -1.43 -5.24
CA ALA A 105 4.70 -0.51 -4.71
C ALA A 105 3.32 -1.14 -4.84
N PHE A 106 2.50 -1.04 -3.80
CA PHE A 106 1.20 -1.67 -3.72
C PHE A 106 0.33 -0.98 -2.66
N ILE A 107 -0.98 -1.16 -2.76
CA ILE A 107 -1.92 -0.82 -1.68
C ILE A 107 -2.17 -2.11 -0.89
N VAL A 108 -2.18 -2.02 0.44
CA VAL A 108 -2.41 -3.15 1.34
C VAL A 108 -3.26 -2.72 2.53
N GLU A 109 -4.04 -3.64 3.07
CA GLU A 109 -4.75 -3.46 4.34
C GLU A 109 -3.73 -3.30 5.49
N GLU A 110 -3.84 -2.20 6.23
CA GLU A 110 -2.83 -1.73 7.18
C GLU A 110 -2.62 -2.70 8.35
N GLU A 111 -3.70 -3.26 8.91
CA GLU A 111 -3.62 -4.17 10.05
C GLU A 111 -3.04 -5.53 9.66
N TRP A 112 -3.45 -6.08 8.52
CA TRP A 112 -2.88 -7.30 7.97
C TRP A 112 -1.40 -7.12 7.69
N PHE A 113 -1.00 -5.99 7.10
CA PHE A 113 0.41 -5.69 6.87
C PHE A 113 1.18 -5.68 8.18
N ARG A 114 0.66 -5.00 9.21
CA ARG A 114 1.24 -4.97 10.55
C ARG A 114 1.35 -6.37 11.18
N ASN A 115 0.38 -7.23 10.97
CA ASN A 115 0.37 -8.54 11.64
C ASN A 115 1.14 -9.63 10.87
N ASN A 116 1.32 -9.49 9.56
CA ASN A 116 1.88 -10.55 8.70
C ASN A 116 3.24 -10.21 8.08
N ILE A 117 3.65 -8.93 8.06
CA ILE A 117 4.92 -8.51 7.46
C ILE A 117 5.94 -8.18 8.55
N SER A 118 6.87 -9.12 8.76
CA SER A 118 7.96 -8.97 9.72
C SER A 118 9.18 -8.23 9.15
N SER A 119 9.33 -8.19 7.82
CA SER A 119 10.39 -7.43 7.17
C SER A 119 10.01 -7.01 5.74
N PRO A 120 10.51 -5.87 5.24
CA PRO A 120 10.30 -5.39 3.87
C PRO A 120 10.59 -6.43 2.78
N GLU A 121 11.61 -7.25 3.00
CA GLU A 121 12.11 -8.24 2.02
C GLU A 121 11.14 -9.41 1.83
N VAL A 122 10.24 -9.69 2.76
CA VAL A 122 9.32 -10.84 2.64
C VAL A 122 8.30 -10.61 1.51
N VAL A 123 7.90 -9.37 1.28
CA VAL A 123 6.88 -9.03 0.28
C VAL A 123 7.31 -9.38 -1.15
N GLN A 124 8.62 -9.41 -1.43
CA GLN A 124 9.12 -9.80 -2.76
C GLN A 124 8.81 -11.27 -3.12
N TYR A 125 8.46 -12.09 -2.13
CA TYR A 125 8.08 -13.50 -2.31
C TYR A 125 6.58 -13.72 -2.28
N MET A 126 5.77 -12.67 -2.05
CA MET A 126 4.32 -12.76 -2.03
C MET A 126 3.75 -12.58 -3.44
N GLN A 127 2.73 -13.38 -3.77
CA GLN A 127 2.02 -13.25 -5.05
C GLN A 127 0.92 -12.19 -5.00
N TYR A 128 0.35 -11.94 -3.82
CA TYR A 128 -0.72 -10.97 -3.60
C TYR A 128 -0.65 -10.43 -2.17
N VAL A 129 -1.27 -9.26 -1.98
CA VAL A 129 -1.51 -8.65 -0.68
C VAL A 129 -3.00 -8.29 -0.59
N PRO A 130 -3.63 -8.37 0.60
CA PRO A 130 -5.05 -8.07 0.73
C PRO A 130 -5.31 -6.56 0.70
N VAL A 131 -6.48 -6.18 0.17
CA VAL A 131 -7.02 -4.82 0.21
C VAL A 131 -8.48 -4.85 0.64
N ILE A 132 -8.92 -3.81 1.35
CA ILE A 132 -10.33 -3.60 1.69
C ILE A 132 -10.94 -2.61 0.71
N LEU A 133 -12.00 -3.02 0.03
CA LEU A 133 -12.79 -2.11 -0.80
C LEU A 133 -14.01 -1.64 -0.02
N ARG A 134 -14.29 -0.35 -0.07
CA ARG A 134 -15.56 0.24 0.35
C ARG A 134 -16.48 0.39 -0.86
N TRP A 135 -17.76 0.23 -0.61
CA TRP A 135 -18.80 0.48 -1.59
C TRP A 135 -19.29 1.93 -1.47
N LEU A 136 -19.27 2.66 -2.57
CA LEU A 136 -19.81 4.02 -2.72
C LEU A 136 -21.28 3.90 -3.16
N MET A 137 -22.21 4.19 -2.25
CA MET A 137 -23.63 4.32 -2.58
C MET A 137 -23.93 5.77 -2.96
N TYR A 138 -24.26 6.01 -4.23
CA TYR A 138 -24.79 7.30 -4.66
C TYR A 138 -26.32 7.26 -4.58
N TYR A 139 -26.89 7.95 -3.59
CA TYR A 139 -28.33 8.14 -3.51
C TYR A 139 -28.77 9.07 -4.64
N GLY A 140 -29.22 8.53 -5.77
CA GLY A 140 -29.76 9.33 -6.88
C GLY A 140 -29.55 8.78 -8.29
N THR A 141 -28.73 7.75 -8.47
CA THR A 141 -28.67 6.98 -9.72
C THR A 141 -29.23 5.59 -9.44
N ASP A 142 -30.21 5.17 -10.24
CA ASP A 142 -30.90 3.89 -10.11
C ASP A 142 -29.93 2.76 -9.75
N ILE A 143 -30.20 2.07 -8.65
CA ILE A 143 -29.55 0.78 -8.38
C ILE A 143 -29.88 -0.08 -9.62
N PRO A 144 -28.89 -0.51 -10.43
CA PRO A 144 -29.18 -1.31 -11.61
C PRO A 144 -29.99 -2.52 -11.18
N GLU A 145 -31.15 -2.74 -11.81
CA GLU A 145 -31.95 -3.94 -11.56
C GLU A 145 -31.04 -5.17 -11.73
N GLY A 146 -30.87 -5.94 -10.66
CA GLY A 146 -29.96 -7.10 -10.62
C GLY A 146 -28.75 -6.99 -9.69
N VAL A 147 -28.53 -5.85 -9.00
CA VAL A 147 -27.53 -5.78 -7.92
C VAL A 147 -28.07 -6.47 -6.66
N THR A 148 -27.80 -7.76 -6.53
CA THR A 148 -28.03 -8.51 -5.29
C THR A 148 -26.97 -8.12 -4.26
N LEU A 149 -27.41 -7.50 -3.16
CA LEU A 149 -26.57 -7.22 -2.00
C LEU A 149 -26.30 -8.52 -1.24
N ILE A 150 -25.20 -9.19 -1.58
CA ILE A 150 -24.67 -10.25 -0.73
C ILE A 150 -23.79 -9.58 0.33
N LEU A 151 -24.33 -9.41 1.53
CA LEU A 151 -23.53 -9.18 2.73
C LEU A 151 -22.62 -10.39 2.94
N MET A 152 -21.41 -10.35 2.37
CA MET A 152 -20.34 -11.26 2.76
C MET A 152 -19.85 -10.85 4.15
N GLN A 153 -20.57 -11.26 5.18
CA GLN A 153 -20.01 -11.29 6.52
C GLN A 153 -18.88 -12.33 6.48
N SER A 154 -17.63 -11.90 6.63
CA SER A 154 -16.55 -12.86 6.85
C SER A 154 -16.84 -13.57 8.16
N ILE A 155 -17.24 -14.83 8.08
CA ILE A 155 -17.27 -15.71 9.24
C ILE A 155 -15.80 -16.02 9.51
N ALA A 156 -15.17 -15.24 10.38
CA ALA A 156 -13.90 -15.62 10.98
C ALA A 156 -14.19 -16.81 11.88
N THR A 157 -13.89 -18.02 11.41
CA THR A 157 -13.83 -19.19 12.27
C THR A 157 -12.56 -19.08 13.11
N PRO A 158 -12.65 -19.08 14.45
CA PRO A 158 -11.46 -19.21 15.27
C PRO A 158 -10.85 -20.61 15.10
N LEU A 159 -9.53 -20.68 14.95
CA LEU A 159 -8.74 -21.90 15.18
C LEU A 159 -8.68 -22.20 16.68
#